data_AF-A0A0P6XQI4-F1
#
_entry.id   AF-A0A0P6XQI4-F1
#
_cell.length_a   1.000
_cell.length_b   1.000
_cell.length_c   1.000
_cell.angle_alpha   90.00
_cell.angle_beta   90.00
_cell.angle_gamma   90.00
#
_symmetry.space_group_name_H-M   'P 1'
#
loop_
_entity.id
_entity.type
_entity.pdbx_description
1 polymer ?
#
loop_
_entity_poly.entity_id
_entity_poly.type
_entity_poly.pdbx_seq_one_letter_code
_entity_poly.pdbx_strand_id
1 'polypeptide(L)'
;MDQAAIQGLLLQGKKIEAIKQVRLQTNLGLKEAKDYVEMIERGENPSQLMSANRATPQAQVLPEDLLREAQAIARQGNKIQAIKLVRQATNLGLKEAKDMVDRW
;
A
#
# COMPACT_ATOMS: atom_id res chain seq x y z
N MET A 1 11.34 -15.33 -13.47
CA MET A 1 10.33 -14.41 -12.91
C MET A 1 9.56 -13.87 -14.09
N ASP A 2 8.38 -14.43 -14.36
CA ASP A 2 7.67 -14.20 -15.61
C ASP A 2 6.49 -13.26 -15.36
N GLN A 3 6.80 -12.05 -14.89
CA GLN A 3 5.80 -10.97 -14.70
C GLN A 3 5.05 -10.68 -16.00
N ALA A 4 5.73 -10.77 -17.14
CA ALA A 4 5.13 -10.63 -18.46
C ALA A 4 4.03 -11.68 -18.73
N ALA A 5 4.19 -12.91 -18.24
CA ALA A 5 3.18 -13.95 -18.39
C ALA A 5 1.94 -13.65 -17.52
N ILE A 6 2.15 -13.15 -16.30
CA ILE A 6 1.08 -12.78 -15.37
C ILE A 6 0.29 -11.59 -15.92
N GLN A 7 0.98 -10.59 -16.49
CA GLN A 7 0.37 -9.44 -17.15
C GLN A 7 -0.44 -9.86 -18.40
N GLY A 8 0.09 -10.81 -19.20
CA GLY A 8 -0.64 -11.36 -20.34
C GLY A 8 -1.94 -12.07 -19.95
N LEU A 9 -1.94 -12.80 -18.83
CA LEU A 9 -3.14 -13.44 -18.28
C LEU A 9 -4.16 -12.41 -17.79
N LEU A 10 -3.71 -11.30 -17.19
CA LEU A 10 -4.57 -10.21 -16.75
C LEU A 10 -5.26 -9.51 -17.93
N LEU A 11 -4.52 -9.23 -19.01
CA LEU A 11 -5.08 -8.66 -20.24
C LEU A 11 -6.10 -9.59 -20.90
N GLN A 12 -5.97 -10.90 -20.71
CA GLN A 12 -6.96 -11.90 -21.14
C GLN A 12 -8.16 -12.04 -20.17
N GLY A 13 -8.20 -11.27 -19.08
CA GLY A 13 -9.24 -11.37 -18.05
C GLY A 13 -9.11 -12.60 -17.13
N LYS A 14 -8.00 -13.34 -17.22
CA LYS A 14 -7.77 -14.60 -16.50
C LYS A 14 -7.13 -14.37 -15.13
N LYS A 15 -7.77 -13.54 -14.31
CA LYS A 15 -7.28 -13.15 -12.98
C LYS A 15 -7.03 -14.35 -12.06
N ILE A 16 -7.86 -15.39 -12.15
CA ILE A 16 -7.71 -16.61 -11.34
C ILE A 16 -6.45 -17.40 -11.74
N GLU A 17 -6.14 -17.50 -13.04
CA GLU A 17 -4.93 -18.18 -13.50
C GLU A 17 -3.67 -17.41 -13.10
N ALA A 18 -3.73 -16.08 -13.19
CA ALA A 18 -2.66 -15.20 -12.71
C ALA A 18 -2.35 -15.42 -11.22
N ILE A 19 -3.38 -15.47 -10.35
CA ILE A 19 -3.21 -15.73 -8.91
C ILE A 19 -2.65 -17.13 -8.67
N LYS A 20 -3.11 -18.15 -9.40
CA LYS A 20 -2.57 -19.52 -9.30
C LYS A 20 -1.09 -19.57 -9.68
N GLN A 21 -0.70 -18.92 -10.79
CA GLN A 21 0.69 -18.85 -11.23
C GLN A 21 1.58 -18.16 -10.21
N VAL A 22 1.13 -17.02 -9.66
CA VAL A 22 1.85 -16.34 -8.59
C VAL A 22 2.05 -17.27 -7.40
N ARG A 23 1.00 -17.94 -6.91
CA ARG A 23 1.11 -18.88 -5.78
C ARG A 23 2.06 -20.03 -6.05
N LEU A 24 2.02 -20.62 -7.24
CA LEU A 24 2.87 -21.75 -7.60
C LEU A 24 4.35 -21.36 -7.72
N GLN A 25 4.63 -20.19 -8.29
CA GLN A 25 6.01 -19.72 -8.49
C GLN A 25 6.64 -19.13 -7.23
N THR A 26 5.83 -18.54 -6.34
CA THR A 26 6.33 -17.72 -5.21
C THR A 26 5.98 -18.29 -3.84
N ASN A 27 5.12 -19.31 -3.76
CA ASN A 27 4.55 -19.84 -2.52
C ASN A 27 3.86 -18.79 -1.63
N LEU A 28 3.42 -17.66 -2.22
CA LEU A 28 2.73 -16.60 -1.49
C LEU A 28 1.33 -17.03 -1.02
N GLY A 29 0.85 -16.42 0.07
CA GLY A 29 -0.50 -16.62 0.58
C GLY A 29 -1.57 -16.15 -0.40
N LEU A 30 -2.82 -16.61 -0.22
CA LEU A 30 -3.94 -16.25 -1.11
C LEU A 30 -4.15 -14.73 -1.21
N LYS A 31 -3.94 -14.01 -0.10
CA LYS A 31 -4.00 -12.55 -0.02
C LYS A 31 -2.90 -11.88 -0.84
N GLU A 32 -1.66 -12.32 -0.67
CA GLU A 32 -0.49 -11.75 -1.33
C GLU A 32 -0.51 -12.01 -2.84
N ALA A 33 -0.93 -13.20 -3.25
CA ALA A 33 -1.07 -13.52 -4.67
C ALA A 33 -2.17 -12.69 -5.34
N LYS A 34 -3.26 -12.38 -4.63
CA LYS A 34 -4.31 -11.48 -5.11
C LYS A 34 -3.79 -10.04 -5.24
N ASP A 35 -3.10 -9.55 -4.21
CA ASP A 35 -2.53 -8.19 -4.17
C ASP A 35 -1.49 -7.99 -5.29
N TYR A 36 -0.62 -8.97 -5.51
CA TYR A 36 0.37 -8.98 -6.60
C TYR A 36 -0.29 -8.85 -7.98
N VAL A 37 -1.38 -9.57 -8.20
CA VAL A 37 -2.13 -9.56 -9.47
C VAL A 37 -2.87 -8.23 -9.65
N GLU A 38 -3.45 -7.67 -8.58
CA GLU A 38 -4.06 -6.33 -8.61
C GLU A 38 -3.04 -5.21 -8.84
N MET A 39 -1.81 -5.33 -8.34
CA MET A 39 -0.76 -4.35 -8.60
C MET A 39 -0.32 -4.34 -10.07
N ILE A 40 -0.13 -5.52 -10.66
CA ILE A 40 0.17 -5.63 -12.10
C ILE A 40 -0.99 -5.08 -12.93
N GLU A 41 -2.24 -5.34 -12.52
CA GLU A 41 -3.44 -4.80 -13.17
C GLU A 41 -3.49 -3.26 -13.09
N ARG A 42 -3.02 -2.68 -11.99
CA ARG A 42 -2.90 -1.22 -11.80
C ARG A 42 -1.70 -0.59 -12.52
N GLY A 43 -0.81 -1.40 -13.12
CA GLY A 43 0.42 -0.91 -13.74
C GLY A 43 1.51 -0.54 -12.74
N GLU A 44 1.39 -0.97 -11.48
CA GLU A 44 2.43 -0.81 -10.47
C GLU A 44 3.44 -1.96 -10.57
N ASN A 45 4.72 -1.67 -10.38
CA ASN A 45 5.79 -2.68 -10.46
C ASN A 45 5.87 -3.48 -9.15
N PRO A 46 5.40 -4.74 -9.10
CA PRO A 46 5.34 -5.53 -7.87
C PRO A 46 6.72 -6.01 -7.40
N SER A 47 7.77 -5.77 -8.20
CA SER A 47 9.17 -6.00 -7.85
C SER A 47 9.58 -5.24 -6.58
N GLN A 48 8.95 -4.09 -6.29
CA GLN A 48 9.19 -3.34 -5.06
C GLN A 48 8.57 -4.00 -3.82
N LEU A 49 7.52 -4.81 -3.99
CA LEU A 49 6.86 -5.50 -2.88
C LEU A 49 7.70 -6.69 -2.37
N MET A 50 8.42 -7.39 -3.27
CA MET A 50 9.24 -8.56 -2.91
C MET A 50 10.59 -8.21 -2.27
N SER A 51 11.12 -7.01 -2.50
CA SER A 51 12.27 -6.51 -1.72
C SER A 51 11.84 -5.99 -0.34
N ALA A 52 10.55 -5.82 -0.09
CA ALA A 52 10.00 -5.31 1.15
C ALA A 52 9.62 -6.43 2.14
N ASN A 53 10.57 -7.32 2.47
CA ASN A 53 10.46 -8.14 3.69
C ASN A 53 10.67 -7.30 4.98
N ARG A 54 10.32 -6.01 4.95
CA ARG A 54 10.15 -5.13 6.10
C ARG A 54 8.85 -4.36 5.88
N ALA A 55 7.78 -4.85 6.50
CA ALA A 55 6.56 -4.13 6.85
C ALA A 55 6.26 -2.88 6.00
N THR A 56 5.48 -3.03 4.94
CA THR A 56 4.71 -1.92 4.38
C THR A 56 3.23 -2.22 4.54
N PRO A 57 2.54 -1.64 5.54
CA PRO A 57 1.15 -1.25 5.31
C PRO A 57 1.18 -0.27 4.12
N GLN A 58 0.30 -0.48 3.14
CA GLN A 58 0.12 0.46 2.04
C GLN A 58 -0.23 1.82 2.65
N ALA A 59 0.77 2.71 2.78
CA ALA A 59 0.55 4.09 3.17
C ALA A 59 -0.21 4.75 2.03
N GLN A 60 -1.54 4.77 2.14
CA GLN A 60 -2.38 5.54 1.24
C GLN A 60 -1.89 6.99 1.30
N VAL A 61 -1.44 7.49 0.15
CA VAL A 61 -0.84 8.81 0.03
C VAL A 61 -1.87 9.82 0.52
N LEU A 62 -1.51 10.56 1.58
CA LEU A 62 -2.37 11.60 2.15
C LEU A 62 -2.69 12.61 1.03
N PRO A 63 -3.97 12.94 0.79
CA PRO A 63 -4.31 14.07 -0.08
C PRO A 63 -3.61 15.33 0.42
N GLU A 64 -3.02 16.14 -0.47
CA GLU A 64 -2.22 17.31 -0.08
C GLU A 64 -2.98 18.30 0.80
N ASP A 65 -4.28 18.47 0.56
CA ASP A 65 -5.16 19.32 1.38
C ASP A 65 -5.23 18.83 2.83
N LEU A 66 -5.44 17.53 3.02
CA LEU A 66 -5.55 16.92 4.34
C LEU A 66 -4.20 16.92 5.08
N LEU A 67 -3.10 16.76 4.34
CA LEU A 67 -1.75 16.86 4.87
C LEU A 67 -1.50 18.27 5.43
N ARG A 68 -1.86 19.32 4.67
CA ARG A 68 -1.73 20.71 5.11
C ARG A 68 -2.58 21.00 6.34
N GLU A 69 -3.81 20.50 6.37
CA GLU A 69 -4.70 20.65 7.53
C GLU A 69 -4.14 19.92 8.76
N ALA A 70 -3.68 18.68 8.62
CA ALA A 70 -3.07 17.92 9.70
C ALA A 70 -1.79 18.60 10.24
N GLN A 71 -0.95 19.18 9.37
CA GLN A 71 0.22 19.97 9.78
C GLN A 71 -0.17 21.24 10.54
N ALA A 72 -1.17 21.97 10.06
CA ALA A 72 -1.65 23.18 10.73
C ALA A 72 -2.16 22.84 12.15
N ILE A 73 -2.94 21.77 12.27
CA ILE A 73 -3.44 21.25 13.55
C ILE A 73 -2.28 20.82 14.48
N ALA A 74 -1.27 20.14 13.94
CA ALA A 74 -0.09 19.74 14.70
C ALA A 74 0.67 20.95 15.27
N ARG A 75 0.88 21.98 14.45
CA ARG A 75 1.55 23.23 14.85
C ARG A 75 0.74 24.06 15.85
N GLN A 76 -0.57 23.94 15.85
CA GLN A 76 -1.45 24.53 16.86
C GLN A 76 -1.42 23.79 18.21
N GLY A 77 -0.63 22.71 18.33
CA GLY A 77 -0.55 21.89 19.54
C GLY A 77 -1.60 20.77 19.62
N ASN A 78 -2.48 20.65 18.62
CA ASN A 78 -3.55 19.65 18.58
C ASN A 78 -3.08 18.31 17.98
N LYS A 79 -1.95 17.77 18.47
CA LYS A 79 -1.32 16.54 17.94
C LYS A 79 -2.30 15.35 17.83
N ILE A 80 -3.23 15.19 18.77
CA ILE A 80 -4.21 14.09 18.76
C ILE A 80 -5.14 14.17 17.55
N GLN A 81 -5.60 15.38 17.18
CA GLN A 81 -6.45 15.56 16.00
C GLN A 81 -5.67 15.31 14.72
N ALA A 82 -4.43 15.81 14.62
CA ALA A 82 -3.56 15.56 13.46
C ALA A 82 -3.33 14.05 13.25
N ILE A 83 -3.06 13.30 14.33
CA ILE A 83 -2.91 11.84 14.27
C ILE A 83 -4.19 11.16 13.81
N LYS A 84 -5.37 11.60 14.28
CA LYS A 84 -6.66 11.06 13.83
C LYS A 84 -6.86 11.28 12.33
N LEU A 85 -6.61 12.49 11.83
CA LEU A 85 -6.77 12.84 10.42
C LEU A 85 -5.87 11.97 9.54
N VAL A 86 -4.60 11.86 9.94
CA VAL A 86 -3.60 11.02 9.28
C VAL A 86 -4.07 9.57 9.25
N ARG A 87 -4.48 9.00 10.39
CA ARG A 87 -4.93 7.60 10.46
C ARG A 87 -6.17 7.34 9.62
N GLN A 88 -7.12 8.26 9.58
CA GLN A 88 -8.35 8.09 8.79
C GLN A 88 -8.07 8.12 7.29
N ALA A 89 -7.08 8.89 6.85
CA ALA A 89 -6.75 9.04 5.44
C ALA A 89 -5.71 8.03 4.92
N THR A 90 -4.75 7.61 5.75
CA THR A 90 -3.69 6.65 5.35
C THR A 90 -3.95 5.22 5.80
N ASN A 91 -4.89 5.05 6.75
CA ASN A 91 -5.07 3.81 7.51
C ASN A 91 -3.81 3.36 8.28
N LEU A 92 -2.91 4.30 8.62
CA LEU A 92 -1.69 4.01 9.39
C LEU A 92 -2.00 3.55 10.82
N GLY A 93 -1.08 2.74 11.36
CA GLY A 93 -1.08 2.37 12.77
C GLY A 93 -0.89 3.59 13.67
N LEU A 94 -1.32 3.49 14.95
CA LEU A 94 -1.21 4.59 15.92
C LEU A 94 0.24 5.08 16.10
N LYS A 95 1.21 4.16 16.03
CA LYS A 95 2.64 4.46 16.13
C LYS A 95 3.14 5.25 14.93
N GLU A 96 2.80 4.84 13.71
CA GLU A 96 3.25 5.50 12.47
C GLU A 96 2.64 6.89 12.32
N ALA A 97 1.34 7.01 12.58
CA ALA A 97 0.67 8.31 12.53
C ALA A 97 1.23 9.29 13.58
N LYS A 98 1.60 8.80 14.77
CA LYS A 98 2.29 9.61 15.77
C LYS A 98 3.68 10.04 15.28
N ASP A 99 4.49 9.10 14.79
CA ASP A 99 5.85 9.40 14.30
C ASP A 99 5.82 10.44 13.18
N MET A 100 4.84 10.36 12.28
CA MET A 100 4.67 11.31 11.19
C MET A 100 4.29 12.71 11.68
N VAL A 101 3.37 12.79 12.65
CA VAL A 101 2.95 14.07 13.25
C VAL A 101 4.03 14.69 14.12
N ASP A 102 4.88 13.87 14.76
CA ASP A 102 5.98 14.36 15.59
C ASP A 102 7.16 14.93 14.77
N ARG A 103 7.21 14.63 13.47
CA ARG A 103 8.16 15.19 12.51
C ARG A 103 7.77 16.58 11.96
N TRP A 104 6.60 17.10 12.32
CA TRP A 104 6.08 18.41 11.87
C TRP A 104 6.15 19.48 12.95
#